data_AF-A0A0D7AAB6-F1
#
_entry.id   AF-A0A0D7AAB6-F1
#
_cell.length_a   1.000
_cell.length_b   1.000
_cell.length_c   1.000
_cell.angle_alpha   90.00
_cell.angle_beta   90.00
_cell.angle_gamma   90.00
#
_symmetry.space_group_name_H-M   'P 1'
#
loop_
_entity.id
_entity.type
_entity.pdbx_description
1 polymer ?
#
loop_
_entity_poly.entity_id
_entity_poly.type
_entity_poly.pdbx_seq_one_letter_code
_entity_poly.pdbx_strand_id
1 'polypeptide(L)'
;KERMRLHRKENRQRKRKRAKEDKASAAEGQPRPGVQAKYVHGSAAAAVEASLRTADIRIASTGYIGLRPPQPPPEEFSLKELTSPESTYGFRLHEWDGRTPTPIADSDGRVTVLLAGHPDDPNWESVHTSTADELEKARGQVQWPNGEKKKCKRGNFHA
;
A
#
# COMPACT_ATOMS: atom_id res chain seq x y z
N LYS A 1 19.58 36.22 -10.99
CA LYS A 1 20.04 36.01 -9.59
C LYS A 1 18.93 36.26 -8.56
N GLU A 2 18.09 37.28 -8.74
CA GLU A 2 17.00 37.64 -7.81
C GLU A 2 15.83 36.63 -7.76
N ARG A 3 15.37 36.15 -8.92
CA ARG A 3 14.38 35.06 -9.04
C ARG A 3 14.75 33.81 -8.22
N MET A 4 16.02 33.42 -8.24
CA MET A 4 16.54 32.26 -7.50
C MET A 4 16.52 32.49 -5.98
N ARG A 5 16.78 33.72 -5.53
CA ARG A 5 16.72 34.11 -4.10
C ARG A 5 15.27 34.12 -3.58
N LEU A 6 14.33 34.65 -4.35
CA LEU A 6 12.90 34.64 -4.03
C LEU A 6 12.39 33.20 -3.90
N HIS A 7 12.69 32.36 -4.89
CA HIS A 7 12.30 30.95 -4.88
C HIS A 7 12.88 30.18 -3.67
N ARG A 8 14.12 30.47 -3.27
CA ARG A 8 14.76 29.88 -2.09
C ARG A 8 14.08 30.33 -0.78
N LYS A 9 13.64 31.59 -0.71
CA LYS A 9 12.91 32.14 0.45
C LYS A 9 11.52 31.51 0.57
N GLU A 10 10.79 31.39 -0.54
CA GLU A 10 9.51 30.70 -0.61
C GLU A 10 9.61 29.23 -0.21
N ASN A 11 10.60 28.50 -0.74
CA ASN A 11 10.83 27.10 -0.37
C ASN A 11 11.17 26.94 1.12
N ARG A 12 11.95 27.87 1.70
CA ARG A 12 12.25 27.87 3.14
C ARG A 12 10.99 28.13 3.98
N GLN A 13 10.13 29.04 3.56
CA GLN A 13 8.86 29.32 4.24
C GLN A 13 7.90 28.13 4.12
N ARG A 14 7.77 27.53 2.93
CA ARG A 14 7.00 26.29 2.71
C ARG A 14 7.49 25.15 3.60
N LYS A 15 8.81 24.94 3.69
CA LYS A 15 9.40 23.89 4.54
C LYS A 15 9.10 24.11 6.03
N ARG A 16 9.19 25.35 6.50
CA ARG A 16 8.83 25.72 7.89
C ARG A 16 7.35 25.51 8.18
N LYS A 17 6.47 25.88 7.24
CA LYS A 17 5.03 25.64 7.35
C LYS A 17 4.72 24.14 7.43
N ARG A 18 5.29 23.34 6.50
CA ARG A 18 5.17 21.87 6.49
C ARG A 18 5.61 21.24 7.81
N ALA A 19 6.78 21.63 8.34
CA ALA A 19 7.28 21.09 9.60
C ALA A 19 6.38 21.44 10.82
N LYS A 20 5.68 22.57 10.79
CA LYS A 20 4.71 22.95 11.84
C LYS A 20 3.44 22.11 11.73
N GLU A 21 2.93 21.92 10.51
CA GLU A 21 1.78 21.07 10.22
C GLU A 21 2.05 19.60 10.57
N ASP A 22 3.25 19.09 10.26
CA ASP A 22 3.69 17.73 10.60
C ASP A 22 3.67 17.49 12.12
N LYS A 23 4.15 18.47 12.91
CA LYS A 23 4.15 18.37 14.37
C LYS A 23 2.74 18.40 14.98
N ALA A 24 1.85 19.24 14.46
CA ALA A 24 0.47 19.31 14.92
C ALA A 24 -0.31 18.03 14.58
N SER A 25 -0.19 17.59 13.34
CA SER A 25 -0.76 16.34 12.81
C SER A 25 -0.29 15.11 13.61
N ALA A 26 0.99 15.04 13.96
CA ALA A 26 1.54 13.96 14.77
C ALA A 26 1.01 13.94 16.22
N ALA A 27 0.75 15.10 16.82
CA ALA A 27 0.21 15.20 18.18
C ALA A 27 -1.26 14.73 18.25
N GLU A 28 -2.03 14.97 17.18
CA GLU A 28 -3.45 14.58 17.09
C GLU A 28 -3.64 13.15 16.53
N GLY A 29 -2.58 12.51 16.03
CA GLY A 29 -2.66 11.21 15.37
C GLY A 29 -3.42 11.24 14.03
N GLN A 30 -3.69 12.43 13.51
CA GLN A 30 -4.48 12.65 12.29
C GLN A 30 -3.57 13.04 11.13
N PRO A 31 -3.82 12.61 9.87
CA PRO A 31 -3.02 13.05 8.73
C PRO A 31 -3.12 14.57 8.53
N ARG A 32 -2.12 15.18 7.88
CA ARG A 32 -2.16 16.62 7.57
C ARG A 32 -3.42 16.99 6.78
N PRO A 33 -4.03 18.17 6.98
CA PRO A 33 -5.25 18.57 6.26
C PRO A 33 -5.15 18.49 4.72
N GLY A 34 -4.02 18.90 4.14
CA GLY A 34 -3.81 18.77 2.68
C GLY A 34 -3.61 17.34 2.20
N VAL A 35 -3.12 16.45 3.06
CA VAL A 35 -3.03 15.00 2.80
C VAL A 35 -4.41 14.37 2.96
N GLN A 36 -5.17 14.75 3.98
CA GLN A 36 -6.54 14.30 4.17
C GLN A 36 -7.43 14.69 2.99
N ALA A 37 -7.40 15.96 2.57
CA ALA A 37 -8.15 16.45 1.43
C ALA A 37 -7.80 15.73 0.12
N LYS A 38 -6.54 15.28 -0.04
CA LYS A 38 -6.06 14.63 -1.27
C LYS A 38 -6.26 13.11 -1.28
N TYR A 39 -6.16 12.45 -0.13
CA TYR A 39 -6.07 10.98 -0.05
C TYR A 39 -7.10 10.32 0.88
N VAL A 40 -7.83 11.09 1.69
CA VAL A 40 -8.75 10.57 2.72
C VAL A 40 -10.18 11.06 2.49
N HIS A 41 -10.38 12.29 2.03
CA HIS A 41 -11.71 12.80 1.69
C HIS A 41 -12.24 12.13 0.41
N GLY A 42 -13.42 11.51 0.51
CA GLY A 42 -14.09 10.82 -0.61
C GLY A 42 -13.75 9.33 -0.72
N SER A 43 -12.61 8.88 -0.20
CA SER A 43 -12.23 7.45 -0.25
C SER A 43 -13.14 6.57 0.61
N ALA A 44 -13.74 7.11 1.67
CA ALA A 44 -14.78 6.43 2.43
C ALA A 44 -16.05 6.12 1.60
N ALA A 45 -16.41 6.98 0.64
CA ALA A 45 -17.54 6.73 -0.27
C ALA A 45 -17.20 5.69 -1.34
N ALA A 46 -15.91 5.55 -1.67
CA ALA A 46 -15.39 4.49 -2.54
C ALA A 46 -15.09 3.19 -1.78
N ALA A 47 -15.33 3.13 -0.46
CA ALA A 47 -14.95 1.99 0.35
C ALA A 47 -15.70 0.72 -0.09
N VAL A 48 -14.95 -0.33 -0.35
CA VAL A 48 -15.48 -1.65 -0.67
C VAL A 48 -15.67 -2.43 0.62
N GLU A 49 -16.91 -2.76 0.95
CA GLU A 49 -17.20 -3.59 2.12
C GLU A 49 -16.83 -5.04 1.84
N ALA A 50 -15.94 -5.60 2.65
CA ALA A 50 -15.62 -7.01 2.68
C ALA A 50 -16.36 -7.69 3.83
N SER A 51 -16.82 -8.92 3.61
CA SER A 51 -17.43 -9.77 4.64
C SER A 51 -16.45 -10.25 5.72
N LEU A 52 -15.19 -9.84 5.63
CA LEU A 52 -14.18 -10.09 6.65
C LEU A 52 -14.58 -9.38 7.94
N ARG A 53 -14.42 -10.05 9.08
CA ARG A 53 -14.47 -9.44 10.41
C ARG A 53 -13.11 -9.53 11.07
N THR A 54 -12.42 -8.40 11.20
CA THR A 54 -11.03 -8.39 11.72
C THR A 54 -10.93 -8.93 13.14
N ALA A 55 -12.00 -8.80 13.94
CA ALA A 55 -12.07 -9.32 15.31
C ALA A 55 -11.95 -10.86 15.38
N ASP A 56 -12.29 -11.58 14.31
CA ASP A 56 -12.27 -13.04 14.27
C ASP A 56 -10.92 -13.60 13.79
N ILE A 57 -9.98 -12.73 13.39
CA ILE A 57 -8.65 -13.14 12.95
C ILE A 57 -7.84 -13.66 14.14
N ARG A 58 -7.21 -14.82 13.98
CA ARG A 58 -6.37 -15.43 15.02
C ARG A 58 -5.07 -14.63 15.20
N ILE A 59 -4.83 -14.17 16.42
CA ILE A 59 -3.65 -13.39 16.80
C ILE A 59 -2.86 -14.18 17.84
N ALA A 60 -1.54 -14.30 17.64
CA ALA A 60 -0.59 -14.71 18.67
C ALA A 60 0.09 -13.46 19.27
N SER A 61 0.75 -13.62 20.42
CA SER A 61 1.53 -12.55 21.06
C SER A 61 2.60 -11.91 20.15
N THR A 62 3.02 -12.60 19.09
CA THR A 62 4.06 -12.14 18.17
C THR A 62 3.54 -11.75 16.77
N GLY A 63 2.24 -11.82 16.51
CA GLY A 63 1.64 -11.43 15.22
C GLY A 63 0.42 -12.26 14.81
N TYR A 64 -0.11 -11.96 13.62
CA TYR A 64 -1.24 -12.67 13.01
C TYR A 64 -0.87 -14.11 12.63
N ILE A 65 -1.77 -15.05 12.91
CA ILE A 65 -1.60 -16.45 12.52
C ILE A 65 -2.38 -16.68 11.23
N GLY A 66 -1.67 -16.80 10.11
CA GLY A 66 -2.26 -17.27 8.86
C GLY A 66 -2.62 -18.75 8.98
N LEU A 67 -3.88 -19.10 8.71
CA LEU A 67 -4.23 -20.50 8.45
C LEU A 67 -3.55 -20.91 7.15
N ARG A 68 -2.77 -21.99 7.17
CA ARG A 68 -2.24 -22.59 5.95
C ARG A 68 -3.28 -23.58 5.45
N PRO A 69 -4.11 -23.24 4.45
CA PRO A 69 -4.95 -24.24 3.82
C PRO A 69 -4.06 -25.32 3.18
N PRO A 70 -4.59 -26.54 2.96
CA PRO A 70 -3.94 -27.52 2.10
C PRO A 70 -3.58 -26.83 0.78
N GLN A 71 -2.37 -27.10 0.28
CA GLN A 71 -1.95 -26.52 -0.98
C GLN A 71 -2.88 -27.08 -2.07
N PRO A 72 -3.68 -26.24 -2.75
CA PRO A 72 -4.49 -26.75 -3.85
C PRO A 72 -3.55 -27.30 -4.92
N PRO A 73 -3.99 -28.29 -5.72
CA PRO A 73 -3.25 -28.69 -6.90
C PRO A 73 -2.98 -27.45 -7.78
N PRO A 74 -1.84 -27.39 -8.49
CA PRO A 74 -1.55 -26.30 -9.40
C PRO A 74 -2.56 -26.34 -10.54
N GLU A 75 -3.62 -25.56 -10.38
CA GLU A 75 -4.73 -25.46 -11.32
C GLU A 75 -4.82 -24.00 -11.76
N GLU A 76 -4.91 -23.79 -13.06
CA GLU A 76 -5.09 -22.46 -13.63
C GLU A 76 -6.58 -22.13 -13.60
N PHE A 77 -6.94 -21.03 -12.95
CA PHE A 77 -8.31 -20.56 -12.90
C PHE A 77 -8.49 -19.34 -13.80
N SER A 78 -9.47 -19.39 -14.68
CA SER A 78 -9.96 -18.22 -15.40
C SER A 78 -10.73 -17.29 -14.47
N LEU A 79 -10.74 -16.00 -14.81
CA LEU A 79 -11.54 -15.00 -14.06
C LEU A 79 -13.02 -15.40 -13.99
N LYS A 80 -13.56 -15.96 -15.08
CA LYS A 80 -14.96 -16.40 -15.14
C LYS A 80 -15.24 -17.53 -14.14
N GLU A 81 -14.35 -18.52 -14.04
CA GLU A 81 -14.51 -19.61 -13.06
C GLU A 81 -14.50 -19.12 -11.62
N LEU A 82 -13.77 -18.03 -11.35
CA LEU A 82 -13.67 -17.43 -10.04
C LEU A 82 -14.88 -16.56 -9.66
N THR A 83 -15.51 -15.90 -10.64
CA THR A 83 -16.50 -14.84 -10.38
C THR A 83 -17.90 -15.11 -10.93
N SER A 84 -18.13 -16.22 -11.64
CA SER A 84 -19.47 -16.59 -12.13
C SER A 84 -20.45 -16.77 -10.96
N PRO A 85 -21.76 -16.50 -11.12
CA PRO A 85 -22.75 -16.79 -10.09
C PRO A 85 -22.78 -18.25 -9.64
N GLU A 86 -22.40 -19.19 -10.53
CA GLU A 86 -22.30 -20.62 -10.21
C GLU A 86 -20.92 -21.02 -9.63
N SER A 87 -20.00 -20.07 -9.45
CA SER A 87 -18.66 -20.34 -8.93
C SER A 87 -18.72 -20.82 -7.48
N THR A 88 -18.06 -21.93 -7.19
CA THR A 88 -17.88 -22.43 -5.81
C THR A 88 -16.91 -21.58 -5.00
N TYR A 89 -16.12 -20.72 -5.65
CA TYR A 89 -15.14 -19.85 -4.99
C TYR A 89 -15.75 -18.57 -4.43
N GLY A 90 -16.86 -18.11 -5.02
CA GLY A 90 -17.60 -16.93 -4.56
C GLY A 90 -16.79 -15.64 -4.58
N PHE A 91 -15.79 -15.51 -5.47
CA PHE A 91 -15.02 -14.28 -5.55
C PHE A 91 -15.83 -13.16 -6.19
N ARG A 92 -15.64 -11.94 -5.66
CA ARG A 92 -16.21 -10.72 -6.22
C ARG A 92 -15.11 -9.96 -6.94
N LEU A 93 -15.31 -9.71 -8.24
CA LEU A 93 -14.45 -8.81 -9.00
C LEU A 93 -14.79 -7.36 -8.61
N HIS A 94 -13.75 -6.60 -8.25
CA HIS A 94 -13.84 -5.16 -8.10
C HIS A 94 -12.90 -4.51 -9.12
N GLU A 95 -13.48 -3.90 -10.14
CA GLU A 95 -12.69 -3.16 -11.13
C GLU A 95 -12.14 -1.89 -10.51
N TRP A 96 -10.84 -1.68 -10.68
CA TRP A 96 -10.12 -0.56 -10.11
C TRP A 96 -9.27 0.12 -11.17
N ASP A 97 -9.34 1.44 -11.21
CA ASP A 97 -8.64 2.29 -12.19
C ASP A 97 -7.12 2.39 -11.94
N GLY A 98 -6.64 1.89 -10.80
CA GLY A 98 -5.24 2.02 -10.38
C GLY A 98 -4.84 3.43 -9.98
N ARG A 99 -5.78 4.38 -9.92
CA ARG A 99 -5.54 5.80 -9.64
C ARG A 99 -6.21 6.26 -8.37
N THR A 100 -7.50 5.96 -8.23
CA THR A 100 -8.33 6.43 -7.13
C THR A 100 -8.03 5.61 -5.88
N PRO A 101 -7.67 6.24 -4.74
CA PRO A 101 -7.49 5.50 -3.50
C PRO A 101 -8.79 4.84 -3.05
N THR A 102 -8.83 3.52 -3.04
CA THR A 102 -10.02 2.73 -2.74
C THR A 102 -9.75 1.82 -1.53
N PRO A 103 -10.28 2.14 -0.34
CA PRO A 103 -10.12 1.30 0.83
C PRO A 103 -11.06 0.08 0.74
N ILE A 104 -10.60 -1.05 1.25
CA ILE A 104 -11.44 -2.22 1.51
C ILE A 104 -11.59 -2.32 3.03
N ALA A 105 -12.82 -2.21 3.49
CA ALA A 105 -13.14 -2.21 4.91
C ALA A 105 -13.73 -3.55 5.35
N ASP A 106 -13.47 -3.93 6.59
CA ASP A 106 -14.15 -5.03 7.26
C ASP A 106 -15.61 -4.65 7.59
N SER A 107 -16.39 -5.59 8.09
CA SER A 107 -17.80 -5.37 8.46
C SER A 107 -18.03 -4.34 9.57
N ASP A 108 -17.00 -3.97 10.34
CA ASP A 108 -17.04 -2.93 11.36
C ASP A 108 -16.55 -1.56 10.80
N GLY A 109 -16.28 -1.46 9.49
CA GLY A 109 -15.79 -0.26 8.83
C GLY A 109 -14.28 -0.01 8.99
N ARG A 110 -13.52 -0.98 9.51
CA ARG A 110 -12.05 -0.85 9.65
C ARG A 110 -11.38 -1.12 8.32
N VAL A 111 -10.52 -0.21 7.86
CA VAL A 111 -9.75 -0.41 6.63
C VAL A 111 -8.74 -1.56 6.83
N THR A 112 -8.87 -2.62 6.05
CA THR A 112 -8.00 -3.81 6.09
C THR A 112 -7.02 -3.85 4.92
N VAL A 113 -7.45 -3.36 3.76
CA VAL A 113 -6.61 -3.20 2.56
C VAL A 113 -6.83 -1.80 2.00
N LEU A 114 -5.78 -1.21 1.45
CA LEU A 114 -5.86 0.06 0.74
C LEU A 114 -5.33 -0.13 -0.68
N LEU A 115 -6.22 0.00 -1.67
CA LEU A 115 -5.82 0.16 -3.06
C LEU A 115 -5.33 1.60 -3.22
N ALA A 116 -4.02 1.83 -3.01
CA ALA A 116 -3.47 3.16 -2.76
C ALA A 116 -3.51 4.11 -3.98
N GLY A 117 -3.58 3.54 -5.18
CA GLY A 117 -3.60 4.29 -6.44
C GLY A 117 -2.26 4.94 -6.73
N HIS A 118 -2.30 6.12 -7.34
CA HIS A 118 -1.10 6.91 -7.58
C HIS A 118 -1.31 8.41 -7.34
N PRO A 119 -0.23 9.18 -7.12
CA PRO A 119 -0.31 10.63 -7.02
C PRO A 119 -0.86 11.26 -8.31
N ASP A 120 -1.61 12.35 -8.15
CA ASP A 120 -1.94 13.26 -9.26
C ASP A 120 -0.67 14.01 -9.70
N ASP A 121 0.15 13.32 -10.50
CA ASP A 121 1.37 13.80 -11.14
C ASP A 121 1.42 13.25 -12.58
N PRO A 122 1.39 14.12 -13.61
CA PRO A 122 1.46 13.68 -15.02
C PRO A 122 2.71 12.86 -15.35
N ASN A 123 3.78 13.00 -14.58
CA ASN A 123 5.03 12.26 -14.79
C ASN A 123 5.10 10.97 -13.97
N TRP A 124 4.07 10.64 -13.18
CA TRP A 124 4.08 9.46 -12.30
C TRP A 124 4.45 8.18 -13.06
N GLU A 125 3.86 7.99 -14.25
CA GLU A 125 4.08 6.80 -15.07
C GLU A 125 5.56 6.58 -15.43
N SER A 126 6.20 7.65 -15.90
CA SER A 126 7.62 7.66 -16.24
C SER A 126 8.49 7.44 -15.00
N VAL A 127 8.19 8.13 -13.90
CA VAL A 127 8.96 8.04 -12.65
C VAL A 127 8.89 6.63 -12.06
N HIS A 128 7.70 6.04 -11.96
CA HIS A 128 7.56 4.70 -11.37
C HIS A 128 8.22 3.63 -12.25
N THR A 129 8.10 3.74 -13.58
CA THR A 129 8.67 2.75 -14.51
C THR A 129 10.18 2.82 -14.49
N SER A 130 10.75 4.02 -14.61
CA SER A 130 12.20 4.22 -14.53
C SER A 130 12.78 3.72 -13.21
N THR A 131 12.08 3.97 -12.09
CA THR A 131 12.52 3.49 -10.77
C THR A 131 12.47 1.96 -10.68
N ALA A 132 11.40 1.33 -11.18
CA ALA A 132 11.28 -0.12 -11.21
C ALA A 132 12.39 -0.77 -12.04
N ASP A 133 12.67 -0.20 -13.22
CA ASP A 133 13.76 -0.66 -14.10
C ASP A 133 15.13 -0.53 -13.42
N GLU A 134 15.38 0.58 -12.73
CA GLU A 134 16.62 0.79 -11.97
C GLU A 134 16.76 -0.22 -10.82
N LEU A 135 15.68 -0.49 -10.09
CA LEU A 135 15.68 -1.51 -9.03
C LEU A 135 15.99 -2.90 -9.59
N GLU A 136 15.39 -3.27 -10.72
CA GLU A 136 15.65 -4.57 -11.34
C GLU A 136 17.08 -4.66 -11.89
N LYS A 137 17.62 -3.58 -12.46
CA LYS A 137 19.04 -3.50 -12.85
C LYS A 137 19.97 -3.63 -11.64
N ALA A 138 19.62 -3.00 -10.52
CA ALA A 138 20.41 -3.05 -9.29
C ALA A 138 20.34 -4.43 -8.61
N ARG A 139 19.27 -5.20 -8.80
CA ARG A 139 19.08 -6.54 -8.21
C ARG A 139 20.27 -7.47 -8.45
N GLY A 140 20.82 -7.49 -9.66
CA GLY A 140 21.99 -8.31 -9.99
C GLY A 140 23.30 -7.85 -9.33
N GLN A 141 23.35 -6.61 -8.84
CA GLN A 141 24.50 -6.03 -8.15
C GLN A 141 24.41 -6.20 -6.63
N VAL A 142 23.28 -6.68 -6.10
CA VAL A 142 23.12 -6.96 -4.67
C VAL A 142 24.08 -8.08 -4.29
N GLN A 143 25.14 -7.71 -3.56
CA GLN A 143 26.05 -8.68 -2.97
C GLN A 143 25.40 -9.28 -1.74
N TRP A 144 24.99 -10.54 -1.86
CA TRP A 144 24.54 -11.31 -0.71
C TRP A 144 25.76 -11.78 0.09
N PRO A 145 25.73 -11.70 1.43
CA PRO A 145 26.78 -12.30 2.26
C PRO A 145 27.06 -13.75 1.85
N ASN A 146 28.33 -14.04 1.57
CA ASN A 146 28.82 -15.40 1.32
C ASN A 146 28.86 -16.14 2.67
N GLY A 147 27.72 -16.69 3.07
CA GLY A 147 27.54 -17.41 4.31
C GLY A 147 26.28 -18.27 4.27
N GLU A 148 26.16 -19.19 5.22
CA GLU A 148 24.94 -19.97 5.38
C GLU A 148 23.76 -19.03 5.63
N LYS A 149 22.65 -19.30 4.95
CA LYS A 149 21.41 -18.55 5.17
C LYS A 149 21.02 -18.67 6.64
N LYS A 150 20.89 -17.54 7.31
CA LYS A 150 20.49 -17.51 8.72
C LYS A 150 19.02 -17.91 8.82
N LYS A 151 18.75 -18.99 9.55
CA LYS A 151 17.39 -19.42 9.86
C LYS A 151 16.75 -18.39 10.78
N CYS A 152 15.71 -17.71 10.30
CA CYS A 152 14.88 -16.85 11.12
C CYS A 152 13.42 -17.33 11.08
N LYS A 153 12.56 -16.72 11.90
CA LYS A 153 11.13 -17.06 11.95
C LYS A 153 10.40 -16.93 10.60
N ARG A 154 10.95 -16.14 9.66
CA ARG A 154 10.36 -15.87 8.33
C ARG A 154 10.95 -16.76 7.22
N GLY A 155 11.94 -17.60 7.53
CA GLY A 155 12.66 -18.41 6.54
C GLY A 155 14.17 -18.26 6.64
N ASN A 156 14.86 -18.85 5.65
CA ASN A 156 16.32 -18.81 5.56
C ASN A 156 16.73 -17.66 4.64
N PHE A 157 17.30 -16.60 5.21
CA PHE A 157 17.73 -15.42 4.47
C PHE A 157 19.23 -15.22 4.53
N HIS A 158 19.77 -14.60 3.49
CA HIS A 158 21.12 -14.04 3.54
C HIS A 158 21.10 -12.88 4.55
N ALA A 159 21.91 -12.99 5.59
CA ALA A 159 21.98 -12.05 6.71
C ALA A 159 23.44 -11.79 7.06
#